data_AF-A0A414C9T0-F1
#
_entry.id   AF-A0A414C9T0-F1
#
_cell.length_a   1.000
_cell.length_b   1.000
_cell.length_c   1.000
_cell.angle_alpha   90.00
_cell.angle_beta   90.00
_cell.angle_gamma   90.00
#
_symmetry.space_group_name_H-M   'P 1'
#
loop_
_entity.id
_entity.type
_entity.pdbx_description
1 polymer ?
#
loop_
_entity_poly.entity_id
_entity_poly.type
_entity_poly.pdbx_seq_one_letter_code
_entity_poly.pdbx_strand_id
1 'polypeptide(L)' 'MNALNRPAVYARPFHTREAAAWLGLSERSVLELARKGILQGKKVGHVWLFSQEAVAKLAGVPIDE' A
#
# COMPACT_ATOMS: atom_id res chain seq x y z
N MET A 1 19.12 -4.07 -25.79
CA MET A 1 18.12 -4.74 -24.93
C MET A 1 18.84 -5.20 -23.68
N ASN A 2 18.66 -4.53 -22.54
CA ASN A 2 18.79 -5.17 -21.24
C ASN A 2 18.04 -4.31 -20.22
N ALA A 3 17.18 -5.00 -19.50
CA ALA A 3 16.10 -4.46 -18.69
C ALA A 3 16.59 -3.33 -17.77
N LEU A 4 15.85 -2.22 -17.80
CA LEU A 4 15.89 -1.14 -16.84
C LEU A 4 15.79 -1.72 -15.42
N ASN A 5 16.94 -1.99 -14.82
CA ASN A 5 17.12 -2.07 -13.38
C ASN A 5 16.96 -0.67 -12.79
N ARG A 6 15.79 -0.05 -12.99
CA ARG A 6 15.36 1.01 -12.10
C ARG A 6 14.96 0.28 -10.83
N PRO A 7 15.68 0.41 -9.71
CA PRO A 7 15.07 0.04 -8.44
C PRO A 7 13.81 0.89 -8.38
N ALA A 8 12.64 0.25 -8.47
CA ALA A 8 11.37 0.88 -8.13
C ALA A 8 11.66 1.58 -6.80
N VAL A 9 11.57 2.91 -6.82
CA VAL A 9 11.89 3.81 -5.72
C VAL A 9 11.53 3.09 -4.42
N TYR A 10 12.49 2.93 -3.51
CA TYR A 10 12.32 2.28 -2.21
C TYR A 10 11.35 3.08 -1.33
N ALA A 11 10.13 3.29 -1.80
CA ALA A 11 8.99 3.76 -1.06
C ALA A 11 8.75 2.68 -0.01
N ARG A 12 9.20 2.96 1.22
CA ARG A 12 8.99 2.08 2.36
C ARG A 12 7.50 1.66 2.34
N PRO A 13 7.19 0.36 2.34
CA PRO A 13 5.81 -0.08 2.35
C PRO A 13 5.14 0.42 3.63
N PHE A 14 3.90 0.88 3.51
CA PHE A 14 3.12 1.30 4.66
C PHE A 14 2.76 0.09 5.51
N HIS A 15 2.94 0.22 6.82
CA HIS A 15 2.27 -0.65 7.77
C HIS A 15 0.78 -0.29 7.84
N THR A 16 -0.04 -1.19 8.39
CA THR A 16 -1.48 -0.97 8.58
C THR A 16 -1.82 0.38 9.20
N ARG A 17 -1.07 0.80 10.23
CA ARG A 17 -1.27 2.08 10.91
C ARG A 17 -1.02 3.28 10.01
N GLU A 18 0.02 3.23 9.17
CA GLU A 18 0.35 4.33 8.24
C GLU A 18 -0.69 4.42 7.12
N ALA A 19 -1.09 3.27 6.56
CA ALA A 19 -2.16 3.21 5.57
C ALA A 19 -3.49 3.72 6.16
N ALA A 20 -3.80 3.38 7.40
CA ALA A 20 -4.98 3.84 8.12
C ALA A 20 -4.99 5.36 8.31
N ALA A 21 -3.86 5.92 8.77
CA ALA A 21 -3.72 7.37 8.93
C ALA A 21 -3.88 8.11 7.60
N TRP A 22 -3.29 7.57 6.53
CA TRP A 22 -3.34 8.20 5.21
C TRP A 22 -4.72 8.13 4.56
N LEU A 23 -5.43 7.01 4.73
CA LEU A 23 -6.80 6.82 4.23
C LEU A 23 -7.87 7.48 5.12
N GLY A 24 -7.51 7.99 6.31
CA GLY A 24 -8.48 8.46 7.30
C GLY A 24 -9.38 7.35 7.84
N LEU A 25 -8.91 6.09 7.82
CA LEU A 25 -9.66 4.91 8.23
C LEU A 25 -9.09 4.32 9.53
N SER A 26 -9.86 3.44 10.17
CA SER A 26 -9.35 2.62 11.28
C SER A 26 -8.49 1.46 10.75
N GLU A 27 -7.50 1.03 11.53
CA GLU A 27 -6.64 -0.13 11.17
C GLU A 27 -7.45 -1.40 10.88
N ARG A 28 -8.54 -1.64 11.61
CA ARG A 28 -9.47 -2.74 11.34
C ARG A 28 -10.06 -2.65 9.93
N SER A 29 -10.52 -1.48 9.51
CA SER A 29 -11.09 -1.26 8.18
C SER A 29 -10.04 -1.50 7.09
N VAL A 30 -8.81 -1.04 7.29
CA VAL A 30 -7.69 -1.30 6.37
C VAL A 30 -7.40 -2.79 6.23
N LEU A 31 -7.37 -3.54 7.34
CA LEU A 31 -7.17 -5.00 7.31
C LEU A 31 -8.33 -5.73 6.63
N GLU A 32 -9.57 -5.29 6.83
CA GLU A 32 -10.73 -5.85 6.14
C GLU A 32 -10.67 -5.61 4.64
N LEU A 33 -10.26 -4.41 4.20
CA LEU A 33 -10.05 -4.09 2.79
C LEU A 33 -8.92 -4.94 2.19
N ALA A 34 -7.85 -5.17 2.94
CA ALA A 34 -6.75 -6.04 2.53
C ALA A 34 -7.20 -7.49 2.38
N ARG A 35 -7.98 -8.01 3.33
CA ARG A 35 -8.55 -9.37 3.29
C ARG A 35 -9.53 -9.57 2.15
N LYS A 36 -10.33 -8.53 1.84
CA LYS A 36 -11.26 -8.52 0.71
C LYS A 36 -10.56 -8.34 -0.65
N GLY A 37 -9.24 -8.09 -0.66
CA GLY A 37 -8.46 -7.85 -1.88
C GLY A 37 -8.68 -6.47 -2.51
N ILE A 38 -9.41 -5.57 -1.83
CA ILE A 38 -9.68 -4.20 -2.31
C ILE A 38 -8.41 -3.36 -2.18
N LEU A 39 -7.73 -3.44 -1.04
CA LEU A 39 -6.43 -2.80 -0.83
C LEU A 39 -5.33 -3.81 -1.12
N GLN A 40 -4.55 -3.55 -2.18
CA GLN A 40 -3.41 -4.41 -2.51
C GLN A 40 -2.32 -4.29 -1.44
N GLY A 41 -2.20 -5.34 -0.63
CA GLY A 41 -1.17 -5.48 0.39
C GLY A 41 -0.58 -6.89 0.37
N LYS A 42 0.65 -7.01 0.85
CA LYS A 42 1.34 -8.28 1.05
C LYS A 42 1.44 -8.57 2.53
N LYS A 43 1.00 -9.74 2.95
CA LYS A 43 1.22 -10.24 4.31
C LYS A 43 2.61 -10.85 4.39
N VAL A 44 3.46 -10.31 5.26
CA VAL A 44 4.81 -10.82 5.56
C VAL A 44 4.85 -11.18 7.04
N GLY A 45 4.81 -12.48 7.33
CA GLY A 45 4.66 -12.98 8.70
C GLY A 45 3.33 -12.54 9.32
N HIS A 46 3.42 -11.81 10.44
CA HIS A 46 2.24 -11.29 11.17
C HIS A 46 1.85 -9.87 10.76
N VAL A 47 2.58 -9.25 9.82
CA VAL A 47 2.41 -7.84 9.46
C VAL A 47 1.88 -7.72 8.03
N TRP A 48 0.94 -6.80 7.83
CA TRP A 48 0.51 -6.39 6.50
C TRP A 48 1.34 -5.20 6.04
N LEU A 49 1.86 -5.31 4.82
CA LEU A 49 2.64 -4.29 4.14
C LEU A 49 1.87 -3.84 2.90
N PHE A 50 1.69 -2.54 2.75
CA PHE A 50 0.94 -1.94 1.66
C PHE A 50 1.87 -1.09 0.81
N SER A 51 1.78 -1.22 -0.51
CA SER A 51 2.49 -0.31 -1.41
C SER A 51 1.85 1.08 -1.33
N GLN A 52 2.68 2.13 -1.33
CA GLN A 52 2.17 3.50 -1.32
C GLN A 52 1.24 3.75 -2.52
N GLU A 53 1.54 3.14 -3.66
CA GLU A 53 0.68 3.21 -4.84
C GLU A 53 -0.71 2.62 -4.65
N ALA A 54 -0.82 1.50 -3.94
CA ALA A 54 -2.10 0.86 -3.67
C ALA A 54 -2.95 1.73 -2.74
N VAL A 55 -2.31 2.33 -1.75
CA VAL A 55 -2.94 3.26 -0.81
C VAL A 55 -3.39 4.54 -1.53
N ALA A 56 -2.55 5.11 -2.39
CA ALA A 56 -2.89 6.31 -3.17
C ALA A 56 -3.98 6.11 -4.21
N LYS A 57 -3.96 4.99 -4.94
CA LYS A 57 -5.06 4.58 -5.82
C LYS A 57 -6.38 4.48 -5.06
N LEU A 58 -6.35 3.95 -3.84
CA LEU A 58 -7.56 3.79 -3.04
C LEU A 58 -8.10 5.13 -2.50
N ALA A 59 -7.24 6.08 -2.15
CA ALA A 59 -7.69 7.43 -1.77
C ALA A 59 -8.10 8.30 -2.97
N GLY A 60 -7.90 7.83 -4.21
CA GLY A 60 -8.16 8.62 -5.40
C GLY A 60 -7.18 9.78 -5.59
N VAL A 61 -6.00 9.73 -4.96
CA VAL A 61 -4.95 10.72 -5.17
C VAL A 61 -4.20 10.35 -6.45
N PRO A 62 -4.08 11.25 -7.44
CA PRO A 62 -3.24 11.01 -8.60
C PRO A 62 -1.79 10.89 -8.12
N ILE A 63 -1.18 9.74 -8.40
CA ILE A 63 0.26 9.56 -8.26
C ILE A 63 0.83 10.19 -9.51
N ASP A 64 1.10 11.49 -9.44
CA ASP A 64 1.75 12.23 -10.51
C ASP A 64 3.16 11.64 -10.71
N GLU A 65 3.45 11.28 -11.97
CA GLU A 65 4.69 10.64 -12.45
C GLU A 65 5.93 11.53 -12.32
#